data_AF-A0A8B8AS02-F1
#
_entry.id   AF-A0A8B8AS02-F1
#
_cell.length_a   1.000
_cell.length_b   1.000
_cell.length_c   1.000
_cell.angle_alpha   90.00
_cell.angle_beta   90.00
_cell.angle_gamma   90.00
#
_symmetry.space_group_name_H-M   'P 1'
#
loop_
_entity.id
_entity.type
_entity.pdbx_description
1 polymer ?
#
loop_
_entity_poly.entity_id
_entity_poly.type
_entity_poly.pdbx_seq_one_letter_code
_entity_poly.pdbx_strand_id
1 'polypeptide(L)'
;MAMIDACPKNLDEIKNASANLECGFDRFGNSQYVCLPNTEKSSLIEFCYEGLMGLKEKGNCLEIADGKLVTYSCKHFICGCPTEPVRSNEFYKYQACQTINTRHQCYRFDPACPQRNHDNNGISYGIPEGSQNIIIYSMISVILALIVTSIILAYLLWKKNKATTVDHQILEESAQLIGHFEKDSTHGMRQRSDDIIMKPFEVEVDDNSHLVTFEKEEGHNLKQEDTNRRQRNNTETSIESYLQEIADEFSATASKRR
;
A
#
# COMPACT_ATOMS: atom_id res chain seq x y z
N MET A 1 2.98 -35.25 7.36
CA MET A 1 3.41 -34.35 6.27
C MET A 1 2.58 -34.68 5.05
N ALA A 2 2.04 -33.67 4.38
CA ALA A 2 1.21 -33.82 3.19
C ALA A 2 1.74 -32.94 2.05
N MET A 3 1.57 -33.38 0.82
CA MET A 3 1.85 -32.57 -0.37
C MET A 3 0.59 -31.79 -0.75
N ILE A 4 0.75 -30.52 -1.09
CA ILE A 4 -0.36 -29.64 -1.48
C ILE A 4 -0.01 -28.80 -2.70
N ASP A 5 -1.05 -28.25 -3.34
CA ASP A 5 -0.89 -27.43 -4.55
C ASP A 5 -0.54 -25.96 -4.24
N ALA A 6 -0.97 -25.44 -3.09
CA ALA A 6 -0.75 -24.05 -2.70
C ALA A 6 -0.68 -23.90 -1.18
N CYS A 7 0.29 -23.13 -0.70
CA CYS A 7 0.38 -22.74 0.70
C CYS A 7 -0.62 -21.62 1.05
N PRO A 8 -1.06 -21.54 2.32
CA PRO A 8 -1.81 -20.41 2.86
C PRO A 8 -1.17 -19.05 2.54
N LYS A 9 -1.99 -18.11 2.07
CA LYS A 9 -1.54 -16.76 1.67
C LYS A 9 -1.60 -15.73 2.79
N ASN A 10 -2.36 -16.00 3.84
CA ASN A 10 -2.59 -15.07 4.94
C ASN A 10 -2.72 -15.79 6.28
N LEU A 11 -2.75 -15.02 7.36
CA LEU A 11 -2.75 -15.54 8.73
C LEU A 11 -4.00 -16.36 9.07
N ASP A 12 -5.15 -16.02 8.49
CA ASP A 12 -6.40 -16.72 8.78
C ASP A 12 -6.45 -18.09 8.09
N GLU A 13 -5.96 -18.18 6.85
CA GLU A 13 -5.74 -19.46 6.17
C GLU A 13 -4.73 -20.33 6.94
N ILE A 14 -3.66 -19.74 7.50
CA ILE A 14 -2.72 -20.48 8.36
C ILE A 14 -3.41 -21.03 9.60
N LYS A 15 -4.18 -20.21 10.31
CA LYS A 15 -4.90 -20.65 11.52
C LYS A 15 -5.84 -21.81 11.19
N ASN A 16 -6.56 -21.72 10.08
CA ASN A 16 -7.47 -22.77 9.64
C ASN A 16 -6.71 -24.06 9.28
N ALA A 17 -5.66 -23.96 8.46
CA ALA A 17 -4.83 -25.11 8.09
C ALA A 17 -4.14 -25.76 9.31
N SER A 18 -3.65 -24.93 10.24
CA SER A 18 -3.06 -25.36 11.51
C SER A 18 -4.07 -26.12 12.38
N ALA A 19 -5.31 -25.64 12.46
CA ALA A 19 -6.37 -26.30 13.23
C ALA A 19 -6.78 -27.63 12.58
N ASN A 20 -6.88 -27.68 11.25
CA ASN A 20 -7.25 -28.89 10.51
C ASN A 20 -6.18 -30.00 10.64
N LEU A 21 -4.92 -29.64 10.82
CA LEU A 21 -3.82 -30.58 11.08
C LEU A 21 -3.54 -30.82 12.57
N GLU A 22 -4.32 -30.19 13.47
CA GLU A 22 -4.13 -30.26 14.92
C GLU A 22 -2.70 -29.90 15.35
N CYS A 23 -2.09 -28.89 14.71
CA CYS A 23 -0.82 -28.33 15.18
C CYS A 23 -1.03 -27.55 16.48
N GLY A 24 -0.01 -27.50 17.33
CA GLY A 24 -0.05 -26.90 18.67
C GLY A 24 -0.45 -27.86 19.78
N PHE A 25 -0.72 -29.14 19.45
CA PHE A 25 -1.07 -30.19 20.40
C PHE A 25 0.01 -31.28 20.54
N ASP A 26 1.27 -30.97 20.18
CA ASP A 26 2.37 -31.91 20.41
C ASP A 26 2.68 -32.09 21.91
N ARG A 27 3.66 -32.94 22.25
CA ARG A 27 4.04 -33.24 23.65
C ARG A 27 4.34 -32.01 24.50
N PHE A 28 4.64 -30.87 23.88
CA PHE A 28 4.96 -29.61 24.57
C PHE A 28 3.98 -28.48 24.24
N GLY A 29 2.93 -28.74 23.46
CA GLY A 29 1.96 -27.75 22.98
C GLY A 29 2.55 -26.72 22.00
N ASN A 30 3.66 -27.02 21.33
CA ASN A 30 4.47 -26.03 20.61
C ASN A 30 4.66 -26.31 19.11
N SER A 31 4.06 -27.38 18.57
CA SER A 31 4.18 -27.68 17.15
C SER A 31 3.55 -26.57 16.33
N GLN A 32 4.27 -26.10 15.31
CA GLN A 32 3.85 -24.98 14.50
C GLN A 32 3.55 -25.44 13.07
N TYR A 33 2.43 -24.99 12.54
CA TYR A 33 2.10 -25.22 11.15
C TYR A 33 3.16 -24.59 10.23
N VAL A 34 3.64 -25.36 9.27
CA VAL A 34 4.48 -24.91 8.17
C VAL A 34 3.92 -25.36 6.85
N CYS A 35 4.06 -24.52 5.84
CA CYS A 35 3.92 -24.90 4.45
C CYS A 35 5.06 -24.28 3.64
N LEU A 36 5.91 -25.12 3.07
CA LEU A 36 7.12 -24.69 2.37
C LEU A 36 7.40 -25.62 1.18
N PRO A 37 8.13 -25.15 0.16
CA PRO A 37 8.61 -26.03 -0.89
C PRO A 37 9.66 -27.02 -0.37
N ASN A 38 9.72 -28.19 -0.99
CA ASN A 38 10.85 -29.08 -0.79
C ASN A 38 12.11 -28.57 -1.52
N THR A 39 13.27 -29.12 -1.18
CA THR A 39 14.54 -28.75 -1.80
C THR A 39 14.57 -28.98 -3.31
N GLU A 40 13.86 -29.98 -3.81
CA GLU A 40 13.74 -30.30 -5.24
C GLU A 40 12.76 -29.41 -6.00
N LYS A 41 12.00 -28.53 -5.32
CA LYS A 41 10.94 -27.70 -5.92
C LYS A 41 9.92 -28.50 -6.74
N SER A 42 9.73 -29.76 -6.38
CA SER A 42 8.77 -30.66 -7.02
C SER A 42 7.40 -30.62 -6.35
N SER A 43 7.32 -30.18 -5.09
CA SER A 43 6.06 -30.02 -4.36
C SER A 43 6.15 -28.99 -3.23
N LEU A 44 4.99 -28.52 -2.78
CA LEU A 44 4.82 -27.85 -1.50
C LEU A 44 4.43 -28.88 -0.45
N ILE A 45 5.01 -28.80 0.74
CA ILE A 45 4.77 -29.72 1.84
C ILE A 45 4.23 -28.94 3.02
N GLU A 46 3.11 -29.39 3.56
CA GLU A 46 2.57 -28.90 4.84
C GLU A 46 2.67 -29.95 5.95
N PHE A 47 2.98 -29.49 7.16
CA PHE A 47 2.99 -30.32 8.36
C PHE A 47 3.09 -29.49 9.65
N CYS A 48 2.91 -30.15 10.80
CA CYS A 48 3.23 -29.57 12.10
C CYS A 48 4.71 -29.80 12.41
N TYR A 49 5.49 -28.72 12.45
CA TYR A 49 6.91 -28.76 12.79
C TYR A 49 7.08 -28.70 14.32
N GLU A 50 7.70 -29.74 14.89
CA GLU A 50 7.94 -29.88 16.33
C GLU A 50 9.25 -29.21 16.80
N GLY A 51 10.05 -28.67 15.88
CA GLY A 51 11.33 -28.03 16.21
C GLY A 51 11.18 -26.56 16.59
N LEU A 52 12.27 -25.97 17.10
CA LEU A 52 12.31 -24.54 17.40
C LEU A 52 12.28 -23.71 16.11
N MET A 53 11.21 -22.93 15.94
CA MET A 53 11.11 -21.91 14.89
C MET A 53 11.85 -20.64 15.30
N GLY A 54 13.14 -20.59 14.95
CA GLY A 54 13.96 -19.40 15.17
C GLY A 54 13.75 -18.29 14.14
N LEU A 55 14.52 -17.21 14.34
CA LEU A 55 14.74 -16.17 13.34
C LEU A 55 15.65 -16.71 12.24
N LYS A 56 15.34 -16.38 10.99
CA LYS A 56 16.07 -16.79 9.81
C LYS A 56 16.73 -15.57 9.18
N GLU A 57 17.95 -15.76 8.70
CA GLU A 57 18.72 -14.67 8.11
C GLU A 57 18.04 -14.13 6.86
N LYS A 58 18.09 -12.80 6.68
CA LYS A 58 17.63 -12.14 5.47
C LYS A 58 18.28 -12.71 4.21
N GLY A 59 17.62 -12.57 3.07
CA GLY A 59 18.10 -13.04 1.79
C GLY A 59 17.93 -14.55 1.58
N ASN A 60 17.21 -15.23 2.46
CA ASN A 60 16.97 -16.67 2.37
C ASN A 60 15.48 -17.01 2.45
N CYS A 61 15.04 -17.92 1.58
CA CYS A 61 13.80 -18.65 1.70
C CYS A 61 13.97 -19.87 2.62
N LEU A 62 12.86 -20.37 3.16
CA LEU A 62 12.82 -21.64 3.88
C LEU A 62 12.34 -22.76 2.97
N GLU A 63 12.93 -23.94 3.16
CA GLU A 63 12.61 -25.16 2.42
C GLU A 63 12.59 -26.36 3.36
N ILE A 64 12.04 -27.47 2.88
CA ILE A 64 11.98 -28.73 3.62
C ILE A 64 12.93 -29.75 2.98
N ALA A 65 13.85 -30.26 3.79
CA ALA A 65 14.70 -31.40 3.47
C ALA A 65 14.54 -32.46 4.58
N ASP A 66 14.03 -33.65 4.23
CA ASP A 66 13.86 -34.76 5.18
C ASP A 66 13.13 -34.37 6.48
N GLY A 67 12.06 -33.56 6.35
CA GLY A 67 11.26 -33.07 7.48
C GLY A 67 11.90 -31.95 8.30
N LYS A 68 13.08 -31.46 7.89
CA LYS A 68 13.80 -30.36 8.55
C LYS A 68 13.72 -29.08 7.73
N LEU A 69 13.73 -27.96 8.45
CA LEU A 69 13.80 -26.64 7.85
C LEU A 69 15.24 -26.32 7.43
N VAL A 70 15.46 -26.13 6.12
CA VAL A 70 16.72 -25.65 5.55
C VAL A 70 16.51 -24.29 4.87
N THR A 71 17.61 -23.61 4.55
CA THR A 71 17.58 -22.28 3.95
C THR A 71 18.13 -22.29 2.54
N TYR A 72 17.53 -21.51 1.66
CA TYR A 72 17.96 -21.30 0.28
C TYR A 72 18.13 -19.82 -0.01
N SER A 73 19.28 -19.41 -0.53
CA SER A 73 19.53 -18.02 -0.87
C SER A 73 18.66 -17.58 -2.04
N CYS A 74 17.80 -16.59 -1.82
CA CYS A 74 16.91 -16.00 -2.82
C CYS A 74 17.36 -14.62 -3.33
N LYS A 75 18.60 -14.22 -3.04
CA LYS A 75 19.13 -12.87 -3.37
C LYS A 75 19.12 -12.55 -4.87
N HIS A 76 19.08 -13.59 -5.70
CA HIS A 76 19.00 -13.51 -7.15
C HIS A 76 17.56 -13.42 -7.67
N PHE A 77 16.54 -13.55 -6.81
CA PHE A 77 15.16 -13.38 -7.25
C PHE A 77 14.93 -11.97 -7.77
N ILE A 78 14.08 -11.86 -8.79
CA ILE A 78 13.66 -10.56 -9.33
C ILE A 78 12.96 -9.70 -8.27
N CYS A 79 12.22 -10.32 -7.34
CA CYS A 79 11.56 -9.65 -6.21
C CYS A 79 11.10 -10.65 -5.15
N GLY A 80 10.67 -10.15 -3.98
CA GLY A 80 10.00 -10.92 -2.94
C GLY A 80 10.90 -11.76 -2.02
N CYS A 81 12.23 -11.67 -2.17
CA CYS A 81 13.17 -12.24 -1.22
C CYS A 81 13.23 -11.41 0.08
N PRO A 82 13.28 -12.03 1.28
CA PRO A 82 13.31 -11.28 2.54
C PRO A 82 14.49 -10.32 2.66
N THR A 83 14.21 -9.06 2.98
CA THR A 83 15.24 -8.01 3.21
C THR A 83 15.64 -7.88 4.68
N GLU A 84 14.82 -8.42 5.57
CA GLU A 84 15.02 -8.44 7.03
C GLU A 84 14.96 -9.87 7.55
N PRO A 85 15.52 -10.15 8.74
CA PRO A 85 15.39 -11.45 9.37
C PRO A 85 13.92 -11.82 9.62
N VAL A 86 13.53 -13.03 9.24
CA VAL A 86 12.13 -13.49 9.26
C VAL A 86 11.95 -14.59 10.30
N ARG A 87 10.84 -14.56 11.04
CA ARG A 87 10.47 -15.69 11.89
C ARG A 87 9.95 -16.85 11.04
N SER A 88 10.32 -18.08 11.38
CA SER A 88 9.97 -19.22 10.54
C SER A 88 8.45 -19.43 10.36
N ASN A 89 7.61 -18.98 11.31
CA ASN A 89 6.15 -19.00 11.22
C ASN A 89 5.54 -17.86 10.38
N GLU A 90 6.35 -16.92 9.89
CA GLU A 90 5.94 -15.81 9.03
C GLU A 90 6.23 -16.06 7.54
N PHE A 91 6.41 -17.33 7.16
CA PHE A 91 6.72 -17.73 5.79
C PHE A 91 5.71 -17.21 4.75
N TYR A 92 4.43 -17.04 5.13
CA TYR A 92 3.36 -16.48 4.29
C TYR A 92 3.58 -15.04 3.84
N LYS A 93 4.40 -14.25 4.55
CA LYS A 93 4.73 -12.88 4.15
C LYS A 93 5.56 -12.83 2.87
N TYR A 94 6.23 -13.94 2.51
CA TYR A 94 7.16 -14.02 1.39
C TYR A 94 6.67 -15.02 0.35
N GLN A 95 5.62 -14.66 -0.38
CA GLN A 95 5.00 -15.50 -1.41
C GLN A 95 5.98 -15.95 -2.50
N ALA A 96 7.02 -15.16 -2.80
CA ALA A 96 8.06 -15.56 -3.75
C ALA A 96 8.80 -16.83 -3.29
N CYS A 97 8.95 -17.04 -1.98
CA CYS A 97 9.55 -18.23 -1.39
C CYS A 97 8.63 -19.46 -1.38
N GLN A 98 7.38 -19.33 -1.79
CA GLN A 98 6.41 -20.43 -1.90
C GLN A 98 6.03 -20.72 -3.36
N THR A 99 6.35 -19.80 -4.27
CA THR A 99 5.91 -19.90 -5.65
C THR A 99 6.94 -20.66 -6.49
N ILE A 100 6.72 -21.96 -6.63
CA ILE A 100 7.57 -22.86 -7.41
C ILE A 100 6.96 -23.20 -8.78
N ASN A 101 7.82 -23.62 -9.70
CA ASN A 101 7.47 -24.26 -10.94
C ASN A 101 7.86 -25.74 -10.83
N THR A 102 6.88 -26.60 -10.55
CA THR A 102 7.14 -28.03 -10.33
C THR A 102 7.62 -28.77 -11.58
N ARG A 103 7.34 -28.25 -12.78
CA ARG A 103 7.82 -28.82 -14.05
C ARG A 103 9.30 -28.55 -14.28
N HIS A 104 9.76 -27.35 -13.96
CA HIS A 104 11.15 -26.92 -14.14
C HIS A 104 11.98 -26.98 -12.85
N GLN A 105 11.37 -27.38 -11.73
CA GLN A 105 12.00 -27.55 -10.43
C GLN A 105 12.78 -26.30 -9.97
N CYS A 106 12.14 -25.14 -10.11
CA CYS A 106 12.73 -23.85 -9.77
C CYS A 106 11.71 -22.89 -9.17
N TYR A 107 12.18 -21.83 -8.53
CA TYR A 107 11.33 -20.73 -8.08
C TYR A 107 10.92 -19.85 -9.25
N ARG A 108 9.64 -19.47 -9.34
CA ARG A 108 9.16 -18.64 -10.47
C ARG A 108 9.80 -17.26 -10.53
N PHE A 109 10.24 -16.76 -9.38
CA PHE A 109 10.90 -15.46 -9.23
C PHE A 109 12.42 -15.53 -9.44
N ASP A 110 12.99 -16.72 -9.60
CA ASP A 110 14.38 -16.88 -10.00
C ASP A 110 14.52 -16.57 -11.50
N PRO A 111 15.36 -15.61 -11.93
CA PRO A 111 15.62 -15.32 -13.33
C PRO A 111 16.07 -16.53 -14.16
N ALA A 112 16.72 -17.51 -13.53
CA ALA A 112 17.15 -18.74 -14.20
C ALA A 112 15.99 -19.72 -14.45
N CYS A 113 14.85 -19.53 -13.77
CA CYS A 113 13.69 -20.39 -13.96
C CYS A 113 13.01 -20.06 -15.29
N PRO A 114 12.84 -21.04 -16.20
CA PRO A 114 12.19 -20.80 -17.48
C PRO A 114 10.81 -20.20 -17.26
N GLN A 115 10.64 -18.98 -17.74
CA GLN A 115 9.31 -18.40 -17.85
C GLN A 115 8.54 -19.22 -18.86
N ARG A 116 7.25 -19.43 -18.63
CA ARG A 116 6.39 -19.85 -19.73
C ARG A 116 6.57 -18.77 -20.80
N ASN A 117 7.11 -19.13 -21.96
CA ASN A 117 7.01 -18.31 -23.15
C ASN A 117 5.51 -18.07 -23.34
N HIS A 118 5.01 -16.97 -22.83
CA HIS A 118 3.79 -16.39 -23.32
C HIS A 118 4.15 -15.95 -24.73
N ASP A 119 3.64 -16.68 -25.72
CA ASP A 119 3.62 -16.20 -27.09
C ASP A 119 3.25 -14.72 -27.08
N ASN A 120 4.11 -13.91 -27.67
CA ASN A 120 4.10 -12.45 -27.69
C ASN A 120 2.69 -11.85 -27.59
N ASN A 121 2.25 -11.53 -26.38
CA ASN A 121 1.30 -10.47 -26.10
C ASN A 121 1.18 -10.25 -24.60
N GLY A 122 1.66 -9.08 -24.17
CA GLY A 122 1.40 -8.55 -22.84
C GLY A 122 2.49 -8.90 -21.84
N ILE A 123 3.22 -7.87 -21.44
CA ILE A 123 3.99 -7.83 -20.20
C ILE A 123 3.04 -8.22 -19.06
N SER A 124 3.05 -9.49 -18.65
CA SER A 124 2.40 -9.94 -17.43
C SER A 124 3.38 -9.71 -16.29
N TYR A 125 3.40 -8.47 -15.78
CA TYR A 125 3.86 -8.27 -14.41
C TYR A 125 2.95 -9.11 -13.51
N GLY A 126 3.49 -10.18 -12.95
CA GLY A 126 2.86 -10.95 -11.88
C GLY A 126 2.71 -10.08 -10.64
N ILE A 127 1.69 -9.23 -10.63
CA ILE A 127 1.34 -8.37 -9.51
C ILE A 127 0.54 -9.23 -8.51
N PRO A 128 0.97 -9.33 -7.24
CA PRO A 128 0.28 -10.12 -6.23
C PRO A 128 -1.15 -9.59 -6.00
N GLU A 129 -2.10 -10.51 -5.85
CA GLU A 129 -3.56 -10.32 -5.77
C GLU A 129 -4.05 -9.40 -4.62
N GLY A 130 -3.17 -8.75 -3.86
CA GLY A 130 -3.52 -7.69 -2.90
C GLY A 130 -3.39 -6.26 -3.43
N SER A 131 -2.88 -6.06 -4.65
CA SER A 131 -2.53 -4.72 -5.19
C SER A 131 -3.27 -4.30 -6.46
N GLN A 132 -4.15 -5.15 -7.00
CA GLN A 132 -4.99 -4.79 -8.16
C GLN A 132 -5.94 -3.63 -7.86
N ASN A 133 -6.45 -3.55 -6.63
CA ASN A 133 -7.36 -2.48 -6.22
C ASN A 133 -6.70 -1.10 -6.31
N ILE A 134 -5.42 -0.98 -5.93
CA ILE A 134 -4.72 0.32 -5.91
C ILE A 134 -4.55 0.89 -7.33
N ILE A 135 -4.23 0.03 -8.29
CA ILE A 135 -4.07 0.44 -9.70
C ILE A 135 -5.42 0.83 -10.29
N ILE A 136 -6.48 0.07 -10.00
CA ILE A 136 -7.84 0.38 -10.46
C ILE A 136 -8.32 1.71 -9.88
N TYR A 137 -8.13 1.96 -8.58
CA TYR A 137 -8.51 3.24 -7.95
C TYR A 137 -7.71 4.43 -8.50
N SER A 138 -6.41 4.24 -8.78
CA SER A 138 -5.57 5.26 -9.41
C SER A 138 -6.10 5.66 -10.79
N MET A 139 -6.46 4.68 -11.63
CA MET A 139 -7.00 4.94 -12.97
C MET A 139 -8.37 5.64 -12.93
N ILE A 140 -9.25 5.21 -12.02
CA ILE A 140 -10.58 5.82 -11.84
C ILE A 140 -10.45 7.29 -11.39
N SER A 141 -9.50 7.59 -10.50
CA SER A 141 -9.26 8.96 -10.02
C SER A 141 -8.87 9.92 -11.15
N VAL A 142 -8.00 9.49 -12.06
CA VAL A 142 -7.58 10.30 -13.22
C VAL A 142 -8.76 10.56 -14.16
N ILE A 143 -9.57 9.54 -14.43
CA ILE A 143 -10.75 9.67 -15.31
C ILE A 143 -11.77 10.66 -14.73
N LEU A 144 -12.04 10.58 -13.42
CA LEU A 144 -12.95 11.52 -12.75
C LEU A 144 -12.44 12.96 -12.81
N ALA A 145 -11.13 13.18 -12.62
CA ALA A 145 -10.54 14.51 -12.74
C ALA A 145 -10.73 15.10 -14.15
N LEU A 146 -10.56 14.29 -15.20
CA LEU A 146 -10.74 14.72 -16.60
C LEU A 146 -12.22 15.04 -16.92
N ILE A 147 -13.16 14.32 -16.34
CA ILE A 147 -14.59 14.60 -16.52
C ILE A 147 -14.94 15.94 -15.88
N VAL A 148 -14.48 16.19 -14.65
CA VAL A 148 -14.74 17.44 -13.93
C VAL A 148 -14.14 18.63 -14.67
N THR A 149 -12.90 18.53 -15.15
CA THR A 149 -12.26 19.62 -15.92
C THR A 149 -13.01 19.90 -17.22
N SER A 150 -13.48 18.87 -17.92
CA SER A 150 -14.27 19.00 -19.15
C SER A 150 -15.62 19.70 -18.90
N ILE A 151 -16.30 19.39 -17.80
CA ILE A 151 -17.56 20.04 -17.41
C ILE A 151 -17.33 21.53 -17.10
N ILE A 152 -16.25 21.86 -16.38
CA ILE A 152 -15.91 23.26 -16.06
C ILE A 152 -15.63 24.03 -17.35
N LEU A 153 -14.85 23.48 -18.27
CA LEU A 153 -14.57 24.11 -19.57
C LEU A 153 -15.84 24.31 -20.39
N ALA A 154 -16.71 23.29 -20.47
CA ALA A 154 -18.00 23.42 -21.15
C ALA A 154 -18.87 24.52 -20.54
N TYR A 155 -18.95 24.61 -19.21
CA TYR A 155 -19.66 25.67 -18.50
C TYR A 155 -19.09 27.06 -18.80
N LEU A 156 -17.76 27.21 -18.81
CA LEU A 156 -17.10 28.48 -19.14
C LEU A 156 -17.36 28.91 -20.59
N LEU A 157 -17.33 27.97 -21.54
CA LEU A 157 -17.67 28.22 -22.94
C LEU A 157 -19.15 28.59 -23.11
N TRP A 158 -20.04 27.91 -22.40
CA TRP A 158 -21.48 28.19 -22.43
C TRP A 158 -21.80 29.57 -21.83
N LYS A 159 -21.10 29.95 -20.75
CA LYS A 159 -21.20 31.29 -20.15
C LYS A 159 -20.69 32.37 -21.10
N LYS A 160 -19.57 32.13 -21.80
CA LYS A 160 -19.04 33.07 -22.80
C LYS A 160 -20.01 33.28 -23.96
N ASN A 161 -20.61 32.21 -24.48
CA ASN A 161 -21.56 32.33 -25.59
C ASN A 161 -22.82 33.12 -25.21
N LYS A 162 -23.27 33.08 -23.95
CA LYS A 162 -24.39 33.91 -23.49
C LYS A 162 -24.05 35.40 -23.40
N ALA A 163 -22.79 35.76 -23.15
CA ALA A 163 -22.38 37.16 -23.11
C ALA A 163 -22.33 37.79 -24.52
N THR A 164 -21.88 37.03 -25.52
CA THR A 164 -21.73 37.54 -26.91
C THR A 164 -23.07 37.80 -27.61
N THR A 165 -24.16 37.13 -27.22
CA THR A 165 -25.49 37.37 -27.83
C THR A 165 -26.12 38.70 -27.39
N VAL A 166 -25.70 39.30 -26.26
CA VAL A 166 -26.25 40.57 -25.75
C VAL A 166 -25.55 41.78 -26.40
N ASP A 167 -24.24 41.69 -26.67
CA ASP A 167 -23.49 42.78 -27.30
C ASP A 167 -23.88 43.02 -28.78
N HIS A 168 -24.34 41.98 -29.48
CA HIS A 168 -24.76 42.12 -30.87
C HIS A 168 -26.07 42.91 -31.05
N GLN A 169 -26.91 43.01 -30.00
CA GLN A 169 -28.08 43.88 -29.99
C GLN A 169 -27.73 45.35 -29.66
N ILE A 170 -26.63 45.62 -28.94
CA ILE A 170 -26.22 46.99 -28.55
C ILE A 170 -25.37 47.67 -29.66
N LEU A 171 -24.67 46.88 -30.48
CA LEU A 171 -23.89 47.42 -31.62
C LEU A 171 -24.79 47.85 -32.81
N GLU A 172 -26.00 47.29 -32.93
CA GLU A 172 -26.94 47.63 -34.01
C GLU A 172 -27.69 48.96 -33.73
N GLU A 173 -27.96 49.29 -32.46
CA GLU A 173 -28.55 50.60 -32.09
C GLU A 173 -27.54 51.76 -32.16
N SER A 174 -26.25 51.53 -31.90
CA SER A 174 -25.24 52.60 -31.97
C SER A 174 -24.82 52.97 -33.39
N ALA A 175 -25.02 52.08 -34.38
CA ALA A 175 -24.76 52.37 -35.79
C ALA A 175 -25.82 53.30 -36.43
N GLN A 176 -27.05 53.34 -35.90
CA GLN A 176 -28.11 54.23 -36.42
C GLN A 176 -28.00 55.66 -35.88
N LEU A 177 -27.34 55.89 -34.74
CA LEU A 177 -27.24 57.23 -34.13
C LEU A 177 -26.10 58.09 -34.70
N ILE A 178 -25.13 57.49 -35.41
CA ILE A 178 -23.98 58.22 -35.99
C ILE A 178 -24.26 58.69 -37.43
N GLY A 179 -25.23 58.09 -38.13
CA GLY A 179 -25.58 58.46 -39.51
C GLY A 179 -26.35 59.79 -39.68
N HIS A 180 -26.74 60.46 -38.61
CA HIS A 180 -27.65 61.63 -38.68
C HIS A 180 -27.01 62.99 -38.33
N PHE A 181 -25.72 63.05 -38.00
CA PHE A 181 -25.06 64.30 -37.59
C PHE A 181 -24.04 64.87 -38.58
N GLU A 182 -23.86 64.25 -39.75
CA GLU A 182 -22.94 64.73 -40.79
C GLU A 182 -23.65 65.57 -41.86
N LYS A 183 -24.51 66.49 -41.42
CA LYS A 183 -25.02 67.63 -42.20
C LYS A 183 -25.25 68.77 -41.22
N ASP A 184 -24.25 69.66 -41.17
CA ASP A 184 -24.32 71.07 -40.76
C ASP A 184 -23.20 71.43 -39.78
N SER A 185 -22.06 71.87 -40.31
CA SER A 185 -21.42 73.14 -39.91
C SER A 185 -19.97 73.21 -40.37
N THR A 186 -19.79 73.75 -41.56
CA THR A 186 -18.65 74.61 -41.90
C THR A 186 -18.80 75.96 -41.19
N HIS A 187 -17.98 76.26 -40.17
CA HIS A 187 -17.26 77.54 -40.03
C HIS A 187 -16.42 77.64 -38.74
N GLY A 188 -15.09 77.68 -38.93
CA GLY A 188 -14.20 78.76 -38.47
C GLY A 188 -13.93 79.03 -36.98
N MET A 189 -12.63 78.96 -36.64
CA MET A 189 -11.82 79.72 -35.64
C MET A 189 -11.11 78.76 -34.67
N ARG A 190 -9.79 78.52 -34.78
CA ARG A 190 -8.61 79.34 -34.42
C ARG A 190 -8.37 79.47 -32.90
N GLN A 191 -7.22 78.90 -32.51
CA GLN A 191 -6.24 79.27 -31.47
C GLN A 191 -6.18 78.50 -30.12
N ARG A 192 -4.93 78.03 -29.87
CA ARG A 192 -4.15 78.06 -28.60
C ARG A 192 -4.43 76.92 -27.61
N SER A 193 -3.56 75.91 -27.59
CA SER A 193 -2.47 75.70 -26.60
C SER A 193 -2.98 75.58 -25.17
N ASP A 194 -2.91 74.38 -24.58
CA ASP A 194 -1.87 74.04 -23.60
C ASP A 194 -1.96 72.55 -23.20
N ASP A 195 -0.80 72.02 -22.84
CA ASP A 195 -0.49 70.68 -22.37
C ASP A 195 -1.37 70.22 -21.19
N ILE A 196 -1.58 68.90 -21.04
CA ILE A 196 -1.56 68.17 -19.76
C ILE A 196 -1.36 66.66 -20.04
N ILE A 197 -0.10 66.24 -19.93
CA ILE A 197 0.42 65.20 -19.04
C ILE A 197 -0.37 63.89 -18.93
N MET A 198 0.21 62.86 -19.57
CA MET A 198 0.05 61.44 -19.29
C MET A 198 0.37 61.14 -17.81
N LYS A 199 -0.53 60.44 -17.11
CA LYS A 199 -0.18 59.68 -15.90
C LYS A 199 -0.50 58.21 -16.12
N PRO A 200 0.45 57.29 -15.83
CA PRO A 200 0.20 55.86 -15.84
C PRO A 200 -0.65 55.50 -14.63
N PHE A 201 -1.62 54.61 -14.84
CA PHE A 201 -2.37 53.97 -13.75
C PHE A 201 -1.52 52.81 -13.23
N GLU A 202 -0.99 52.97 -12.01
CA GLU A 202 -0.23 51.97 -11.28
C GLU A 202 -1.17 50.84 -10.84
N VAL A 203 -0.71 49.60 -11.04
CA VAL A 203 -1.32 48.39 -10.49
C VAL A 203 -0.72 48.16 -9.11
N GLU A 204 -1.51 48.38 -8.06
CA GLU A 204 -1.20 47.89 -6.72
C GLU A 204 -1.45 46.38 -6.69
N VAL A 205 -0.37 45.63 -6.48
CA VAL A 205 -0.39 44.22 -6.11
C VAL A 205 -0.40 44.18 -4.58
N ASP A 206 -1.54 43.81 -4.00
CA ASP A 206 -1.64 43.49 -2.57
C ASP A 206 -1.00 42.10 -2.33
N ASP A 207 0.26 42.12 -1.89
CA ASP A 207 0.88 41.03 -1.15
C ASP A 207 0.49 41.18 0.34
N ASN A 208 -0.48 40.39 0.81
CA ASN A 208 -0.40 39.84 2.16
C ASN A 208 -1.45 38.77 2.51
N SER A 209 -0.92 37.68 3.06
CA SER A 209 -1.53 36.74 4.02
C SER A 209 -2.60 35.79 3.44
N HIS A 210 -2.57 34.48 3.69
CA HIS A 210 -2.25 33.82 4.95
C HIS A 210 -1.61 32.44 4.72
N LEU A 211 -0.58 32.20 5.51
CA LEU A 211 0.02 30.93 5.86
C LEU A 211 -1.07 29.93 6.33
N VAL A 212 -1.35 28.89 5.54
CA VAL A 212 -2.16 27.75 5.98
C VAL A 212 -1.21 26.71 6.57
N THR A 213 -1.09 26.75 7.90
CA THR A 213 -0.55 25.65 8.69
C THR A 213 -1.53 24.48 8.66
N PHE A 214 -1.03 23.29 8.34
CA PHE A 214 -1.76 22.04 8.46
C PHE A 214 -2.01 21.72 9.93
N GLU A 215 -3.26 21.86 10.38
CA GLU A 215 -3.71 21.25 11.62
C GLU A 215 -4.02 19.77 11.38
N LYS A 216 -3.35 18.96 12.20
CA LYS A 216 -3.51 17.52 12.35
C LYS A 216 -4.69 17.30 13.29
N GLU A 217 -5.82 16.83 12.78
CA GLU A 217 -6.90 16.33 13.64
C GLU A 217 -6.65 14.86 14.01
N GLU A 218 -6.30 14.66 15.28
CA GLU A 218 -6.43 13.41 16.00
C GLU A 218 -7.79 13.36 16.72
N GLY A 219 -8.50 12.24 16.56
CA GLY A 219 -9.71 11.89 17.30
C GLY A 219 -10.44 10.78 16.55
N HIS A 220 -10.88 9.66 17.11
CA HIS A 220 -11.06 9.26 18.49
C HIS A 220 -11.13 7.72 18.46
N ASN A 221 -10.21 7.02 19.12
CA ASN A 221 -10.27 5.56 19.33
C ASN A 221 -10.29 5.35 20.84
N LEU A 222 -11.47 5.07 21.40
CA LEU A 222 -11.65 4.80 22.82
C LEU A 222 -12.61 3.62 22.99
N LYS A 223 -12.05 2.40 22.97
CA LYS A 223 -12.57 1.20 23.66
C LYS A 223 -11.74 -0.05 23.34
N GLN A 224 -10.44 -0.07 23.65
CA GLN A 224 -9.73 -1.37 23.69
C GLN A 224 -8.44 -1.39 24.52
N GLU A 225 -8.47 -0.88 25.75
CA GLU A 225 -7.27 -0.91 26.62
C GLU A 225 -7.47 -1.59 27.98
N ASP A 226 -8.70 -1.93 28.37
CA ASP A 226 -8.95 -2.55 29.69
C ASP A 226 -8.78 -4.07 29.75
N THR A 227 -8.68 -4.77 28.61
CA THR A 227 -8.55 -6.24 28.60
C THR A 227 -7.10 -6.73 28.73
N ASN A 228 -6.13 -5.91 28.33
CA ASN A 228 -4.70 -6.28 28.36
C ASN A 228 -4.06 -6.17 29.75
N ARG A 229 -4.61 -5.35 30.65
CA ARG A 229 -4.06 -5.19 32.00
C ARG A 229 -4.37 -6.37 32.92
N ARG A 230 -5.45 -7.13 32.67
CA ARG A 230 -5.77 -8.36 33.40
C ARG A 230 -4.92 -9.57 32.99
N GLN A 231 -4.50 -9.67 31.73
CA GLN A 231 -3.68 -10.80 31.28
C GLN A 231 -2.22 -10.72 31.74
N ARG A 232 -1.66 -9.51 31.88
CA ARG A 232 -0.28 -9.33 32.36
C ARG A 232 -0.13 -9.70 33.85
N ASN A 233 -1.14 -9.42 34.67
CA ASN A 233 -1.10 -9.76 36.10
C ASN A 233 -1.29 -11.26 36.38
N ASN A 234 -1.86 -12.02 35.44
CA ASN A 234 -2.02 -13.48 35.59
C ASN A 234 -0.77 -14.26 35.17
N THR A 235 0.15 -13.64 34.42
CA THR A 235 1.39 -14.29 33.97
C THR A 235 2.54 -14.12 34.97
N GLU A 236 2.61 -13.00 35.70
CA GLU A 236 3.61 -12.82 36.76
C GLU A 236 3.39 -13.78 37.94
N THR A 237 2.15 -14.00 38.37
CA THR A 237 1.84 -14.93 39.48
C THR A 237 2.18 -16.39 39.14
N SER A 238 2.15 -16.76 37.86
CA SER A 238 2.47 -18.12 37.41
C SER A 238 3.98 -18.38 37.28
N ILE A 239 4.79 -17.32 37.12
CA ILE A 239 6.25 -17.44 37.03
C ILE A 239 6.87 -17.51 38.43
N GLU A 240 6.34 -16.75 39.40
CA GLU A 240 6.80 -16.84 40.79
C GLU A 240 6.50 -18.21 41.42
N SER A 241 5.35 -18.82 41.12
CA SER A 241 5.04 -20.16 41.63
C SER A 241 5.99 -21.23 41.08
N TYR A 242 6.40 -21.12 39.81
CA TYR A 242 7.33 -22.06 39.18
C TYR A 242 8.76 -21.91 39.71
N LEU A 243 9.21 -20.68 39.96
CA LEU A 243 10.54 -20.43 40.53
C LEU A 243 10.64 -20.92 41.98
N GLN A 244 9.55 -20.85 42.74
CA GLN A 244 9.49 -21.37 44.10
C GLN A 244 9.61 -22.90 44.13
N GLU A 245 8.93 -23.61 43.22
CA GLU A 245 9.01 -25.08 43.11
C GLU A 245 10.43 -25.57 42.79
N ILE A 246 11.13 -24.88 41.88
CA ILE A 246 12.52 -25.20 41.52
C ILE A 246 13.46 -24.96 42.71
N ALA A 247 13.27 -23.87 43.46
CA ALA A 247 14.10 -23.56 44.63
C ALA A 247 13.97 -24.60 45.75
N ASP A 248 12.76 -25.14 45.96
CA ASP A 248 12.51 -26.16 46.97
C ASP A 248 13.10 -27.54 46.58
N GLU A 249 13.08 -27.89 45.28
CA GLU A 249 13.69 -29.14 44.78
C GLU A 249 15.22 -29.12 44.87
N PHE A 250 15.86 -27.97 44.60
CA PHE A 250 17.31 -27.79 44.79
C PHE A 250 17.73 -27.85 46.26
N SER A 251 16.89 -27.33 47.16
CA SER A 251 17.15 -27.37 48.61
C SER A 251 17.05 -28.79 49.17
N ALA A 252 16.10 -29.59 48.66
CA ALA A 252 15.94 -30.99 49.06
C ALA A 252 17.09 -31.90 48.59
N THR A 253 17.68 -31.63 47.43
CA THR A 253 18.83 -32.38 46.90
C THR A 253 20.16 -32.03 47.60
N ALA A 254 20.31 -30.80 48.09
CA ALA A 254 21.50 -30.39 48.85
C ALA A 254 21.55 -31.01 50.27
N SER A 255 20.40 -31.26 50.90
CA SER A 255 20.32 -31.87 52.24
C SER A 255 20.66 -33.37 52.24
N LYS A 256 20.52 -34.06 51.09
CA LYS A 256 20.75 -35.51 50.96
C LYS A 256 22.21 -35.92 50.67
N ARG A 257 23.13 -34.95 50.66
CA ARG A 257 24.58 -35.14 50.42
C ARG A 257 25.47 -34.77 51.63
N ARG A 258 24.91 -34.64 52.83
CA ARG A 258 25.66 -34.60 54.08
C ARG A 258 25.35 -35.80 54.95
#